data_AF-A0A525C2D0-F1
#
_entry.id   AF-A0A525C2D0-F1
#
_cell.length_a   1.000
_cell.length_b   1.000
_cell.length_c   1.000
_cell.angle_alpha   90.00
_cell.angle_beta   90.00
_cell.angle_gamma   90.00
#
_symmetry.space_group_name_H-M   'P 1'
#
loop_
_entity.id
_entity.type
_entity.pdbx_description
1 polymer ?
#
loop_
_entity_poly.entity_id
_entity_poly.type
_entity_poly.pdbx_seq_one_letter_code
_entity_poly.pdbx_strand_id
1 'polypeptide(L)'
;MKTLSLAALTLAVVFAAPALFAEQTGIDGIQLDYLAKIVTFNHSSHADLDCAKCHHQWDGASDITGCATPGCHDVFDKQDRTERSLYHVIHKGSGDIGGCVSCHKAEAGDDRERKKLLAGCARSACHP
;
A
#
# COMPACT_ATOMS: atom_id res chain seq x y z
N MET A 1 0.64 -12.85 68.19
CA MET A 1 -0.61 -13.61 67.97
C MET A 1 -1.08 -13.26 66.56
N LYS A 2 -0.95 -14.22 65.61
CA LYS A 2 -2.06 -14.84 64.85
C LYS A 2 -2.77 -13.82 63.93
N THR A 3 -2.72 -13.90 62.61
CA THR A 3 -2.75 -15.07 61.73
C THR A 3 -2.22 -14.75 60.32
N LEU A 4 -1.44 -15.68 59.76
CA LEU A 4 -1.34 -15.88 58.31
C LEU A 4 -2.73 -16.18 57.73
N SER A 5 -3.03 -15.69 56.53
CA SER A 5 -3.90 -16.41 55.60
C SER A 5 -3.52 -16.13 54.16
N LEU A 6 -2.93 -17.17 53.58
CA LEU A 6 -2.86 -17.47 52.16
C LEU A 6 -4.28 -17.49 51.58
N ALA A 7 -4.51 -16.79 50.48
CA ALA A 7 -5.55 -17.12 49.51
C ALA A 7 -5.04 -16.72 48.12
N ALA A 8 -4.19 -17.58 47.57
CA ALA A 8 -3.96 -17.63 46.13
C ALA A 8 -5.13 -18.40 45.52
N LEU A 9 -5.90 -17.79 44.63
CA LEU A 9 -6.45 -18.48 43.47
C LEU A 9 -6.97 -17.48 42.43
N THR A 10 -6.32 -17.54 41.26
CA THR A 10 -6.89 -17.40 39.92
C THR A 10 -7.63 -16.10 39.56
N LEU A 11 -6.92 -15.23 38.84
CA LEU A 11 -7.48 -14.65 37.63
C LEU A 11 -6.41 -14.59 36.53
N ALA A 12 -6.01 -15.77 36.04
CA ALA A 12 -5.42 -15.87 34.71
C ALA A 12 -6.56 -15.75 33.69
N VAL A 13 -7.08 -14.55 33.48
CA VAL A 13 -7.87 -14.27 32.28
C VAL A 13 -6.85 -14.10 31.16
N VAL A 14 -6.64 -15.21 30.47
CA VAL A 14 -6.14 -15.25 29.10
C VAL A 14 -7.02 -14.30 28.29
N PHE A 15 -6.52 -13.11 27.99
CA PHE A 15 -6.97 -12.38 26.82
C PHE A 15 -5.83 -12.39 25.80
N ALA A 16 -5.58 -13.59 25.28
CA ALA A 16 -5.03 -13.71 23.95
C ALA A 16 -6.12 -13.26 22.98
N ALA A 17 -6.16 -11.98 22.66
CA ALA A 17 -6.66 -11.48 21.37
C ALA A 17 -6.40 -9.96 21.26
N PRO A 18 -5.95 -9.43 20.12
CA PRO A 18 -6.01 -10.11 18.82
C PRO A 18 -4.77 -9.95 17.92
N ALA A 19 -4.36 -11.07 17.33
CA ALA A 19 -3.75 -11.13 16.00
C ALA A 19 -4.75 -10.74 14.86
N LEU A 20 -5.71 -9.85 15.13
CA LEU A 20 -6.73 -9.41 14.17
C LEU A 20 -6.25 -8.26 13.29
N PHE A 21 -5.05 -7.73 13.53
CA PHE A 21 -4.44 -6.69 12.68
C PHE A 21 -3.38 -7.25 11.73
N ALA A 22 -3.11 -8.56 11.77
CA ALA A 22 -2.08 -9.19 10.95
C ALA A 22 -2.60 -9.74 9.60
N GLU A 23 -3.87 -9.53 9.25
CA GLU A 23 -4.46 -10.03 8.00
C GLU A 23 -5.00 -8.88 7.14
N GLN A 24 -4.12 -7.96 6.72
CA GLN A 24 -4.39 -7.11 5.56
C GLN A 24 -3.31 -7.27 4.46
N THR A 25 -2.30 -8.12 4.68
CA THR A 25 -1.36 -8.53 3.65
C THR A 25 -1.95 -9.74 2.91
N GLY A 26 -2.55 -9.53 1.75
CA GLY A 26 -3.12 -10.61 0.94
C GLY A 26 -4.27 -10.23 0.01
N ILE A 27 -4.67 -8.96 -0.06
CA ILE A 27 -5.73 -8.51 -0.96
C ILE A 27 -5.13 -8.26 -2.35
N ASP A 28 -5.36 -9.18 -3.26
CA ASP A 28 -5.04 -9.04 -4.68
C ASP A 28 -6.27 -8.66 -5.50
N GLY A 29 -6.05 -8.22 -6.74
CA GLY A 29 -7.14 -7.91 -7.67
C GLY A 29 -7.81 -6.57 -7.41
N ILE A 30 -7.18 -5.65 -6.69
CA ILE A 30 -7.74 -4.33 -6.41
C ILE A 30 -7.81 -3.53 -7.71
N GLN A 31 -8.99 -3.00 -8.02
CA GLN A 31 -9.19 -2.19 -9.22
C GLN A 31 -8.94 -0.72 -8.89
N LEU A 32 -7.90 -0.14 -9.49
CA LEU A 32 -7.68 1.30 -9.50
C LEU A 32 -8.53 1.89 -10.64
N ASP A 33 -9.80 2.14 -10.37
CA ASP A 33 -10.84 2.50 -11.34
C ASP A 33 -11.20 4.00 -11.37
N TYR A 34 -10.32 4.85 -10.83
CA TYR A 34 -10.51 6.30 -10.76
C TYR A 34 -10.42 7.03 -12.12
N LEU A 35 -9.81 6.40 -13.13
CA LEU A 35 -9.59 6.97 -14.46
C LEU A 35 -10.16 6.05 -15.53
N ALA A 36 -10.27 6.56 -16.76
CA ALA A 36 -10.77 5.80 -17.92
C ALA A 36 -10.00 4.50 -18.25
N LYS A 37 -8.81 4.29 -17.65
CA LYS A 37 -8.03 3.06 -17.76
C LYS A 37 -7.92 2.45 -16.37
N ILE A 38 -8.60 1.33 -16.17
CA ILE A 38 -8.57 0.57 -14.93
C ILE A 38 -7.27 -0.24 -14.88
N VAL A 39 -6.59 -0.22 -13.75
CA VAL A 39 -5.39 -1.01 -13.48
C VAL A 39 -5.67 -1.93 -12.32
N THR A 40 -5.33 -3.20 -12.46
CA THR A 40 -5.39 -4.17 -11.37
C THR A 40 -4.11 -4.11 -10.55
N PHE A 41 -4.24 -3.95 -9.23
CA PHE A 41 -3.15 -3.95 -8.28
C PHE A 41 -3.20 -5.20 -7.40
N ASN A 42 -2.03 -5.83 -7.22
CA ASN A 42 -1.87 -7.02 -6.39
C ASN A 42 -0.85 -6.70 -5.29
N HIS A 43 -1.22 -6.93 -4.04
CA HIS A 43 -0.30 -6.79 -2.91
C HIS A 43 0.72 -7.91 -2.88
N SER A 44 0.36 -9.11 -3.35
CA SER A 44 1.26 -10.27 -3.37
C SER A 44 2.54 -10.01 -4.17
N SER A 45 2.46 -9.24 -5.26
CA SER A 45 3.64 -8.86 -6.05
C SER A 45 4.49 -7.76 -5.42
N HIS A 46 4.06 -7.22 -4.28
CA HIS A 46 4.72 -6.13 -3.55
C HIS A 46 4.96 -6.48 -2.07
N ALA A 47 4.83 -7.75 -1.68
CA ALA A 47 4.87 -8.19 -0.28
C ALA A 47 6.20 -7.89 0.44
N ASP A 48 7.29 -7.75 -0.31
CA ASP A 48 8.63 -7.40 0.22
C ASP A 48 8.82 -5.88 0.42
N LEU A 49 7.84 -5.06 0.04
CA LEU A 49 7.88 -3.62 0.24
C LEU A 49 7.23 -3.25 1.58
N ASP A 50 7.87 -2.31 2.29
CA ASP A 50 7.26 -1.66 3.45
C ASP A 50 5.95 -0.96 3.01
N CYS A 51 4.86 -1.25 3.72
CA CYS A 51 3.53 -0.68 3.48
C CYS A 51 3.57 0.85 3.38
N ALA A 52 4.41 1.50 4.20
CA ALA A 52 4.55 2.95 4.24
C ALA A 52 5.21 3.54 2.97
N LYS A 53 5.81 2.71 2.11
CA LYS A 53 6.26 3.16 0.79
C LYS A 53 5.10 3.53 -0.13
N CYS A 54 3.95 2.88 -0.03
CA CYS A 54 2.78 3.24 -0.85
C CYS A 54 1.74 4.00 -0.02
N HIS A 55 1.48 3.52 1.20
CA HIS A 55 0.59 4.14 2.15
C HIS A 55 1.36 5.13 3.02
N HIS A 56 1.91 6.16 2.37
CA HIS A 56 2.88 7.06 2.98
C HIS A 56 2.34 8.02 4.05
N GLN A 57 1.01 8.08 4.22
CA GLN A 57 0.36 8.77 5.33
C GLN A 57 -0.11 7.81 6.43
N TRP A 58 0.12 6.50 6.27
CA TRP A 58 -0.25 5.51 7.27
C TRP A 58 0.67 5.64 8.49
N ASP A 59 0.06 5.65 9.66
CA ASP A 59 0.75 5.75 10.96
C ASP A 59 1.25 4.40 11.49
N GLY A 60 1.03 3.31 10.74
CA GLY A 60 1.39 1.95 11.12
C GLY A 60 0.34 1.24 11.99
N ALA A 61 -0.79 1.89 12.32
CA ALA A 61 -1.78 1.36 13.26
C ALA A 61 -3.23 1.56 12.81
N SER A 62 -3.55 2.70 12.19
CA SER A 62 -4.87 3.07 11.71
C SER A 62 -5.25 2.29 10.44
N ASP A 63 -6.52 2.37 10.03
CA ASP A 63 -6.96 1.78 8.77
C ASP A 63 -6.30 2.48 7.57
N ILE A 64 -5.89 1.68 6.59
CA ILE A 64 -5.29 2.19 5.36
C ILE A 64 -6.37 2.73 4.41
N THR A 65 -6.18 3.95 3.91
CA THR A 65 -7.07 4.60 2.94
C THR A 65 -6.53 4.54 1.50
N GLY A 66 -7.43 4.64 0.52
CA GLY A 66 -7.07 4.69 -0.89
C GLY A 66 -6.39 6.00 -1.30
N CYS A 67 -5.61 5.94 -2.38
CA CYS A 67 -4.81 7.08 -2.88
C CYS A 67 -5.65 8.32 -3.21
N ALA A 68 -6.85 8.12 -3.77
CA ALA A 68 -7.74 9.18 -4.23
C ALA A 68 -8.82 9.55 -3.22
N THR A 69 -8.57 9.31 -1.92
CA THR A 69 -9.43 9.82 -0.84
C THR A 69 -9.53 11.35 -0.97
N PRO A 70 -10.73 11.96 -0.76
CA PRO A 70 -10.89 13.42 -0.86
C PRO A 70 -9.84 14.19 -0.04
N GLY A 71 -9.16 15.14 -0.67
CA GLY A 71 -8.06 15.90 -0.08
C GLY A 71 -6.66 15.29 -0.27
N CYS A 72 -6.54 14.09 -0.86
CA CYS A 72 -5.27 13.43 -1.16
C CYS A 72 -4.91 13.58 -2.66
N HIS A 73 -4.79 12.46 -3.38
CA HIS A 73 -4.56 12.43 -4.82
C HIS A 73 -5.88 12.37 -5.58
N ASP A 74 -6.76 13.34 -5.30
CA ASP A 74 -8.16 13.38 -5.73
C ASP A 74 -8.39 14.19 -7.01
N VAL A 75 -7.33 14.65 -7.67
CA VAL A 75 -7.40 15.31 -8.97
C VAL A 75 -7.13 14.29 -10.08
N PHE A 76 -8.11 14.16 -10.99
CA PHE A 76 -8.08 13.16 -12.07
C PHE A 76 -7.69 13.74 -13.44
N ASP A 77 -7.39 15.04 -13.49
CA ASP A 77 -6.79 15.65 -14.68
C ASP A 77 -5.36 15.12 -14.88
N LYS A 78 -5.09 14.53 -16.05
CA LYS A 78 -3.79 13.97 -16.42
C LYS A 78 -2.76 15.06 -16.78
N GLN A 79 -3.23 16.28 -17.05
CA GLN A 79 -2.37 17.43 -17.31
C GLN A 79 -1.89 18.10 -16.02
N ASP A 80 -2.60 17.89 -14.90
CA ASP A 80 -2.22 18.38 -13.59
C ASP A 80 -0.88 17.73 -13.15
N ARG A 81 0.02 18.58 -12.65
CA ARG A 81 1.39 18.21 -12.23
C ARG A 81 1.64 18.45 -10.74
N THR A 82 0.59 18.74 -9.99
CA THR A 82 0.64 18.89 -8.54
C THR A 82 0.60 17.51 -7.88
N GLU A 83 0.99 17.47 -6.61
CA GLU A 83 0.84 16.27 -5.78
C GLU A 83 -0.59 15.77 -5.68
N ARG A 84 -1.61 16.59 -5.95
CA ARG A 84 -3.01 16.16 -5.92
C ARG A 84 -3.42 15.31 -7.11
N SER A 85 -2.63 15.31 -8.20
CA SER A 85 -2.95 14.53 -9.39
C SER A 85 -2.64 13.05 -9.19
N LEU A 86 -3.67 12.21 -9.22
CA LEU A 86 -3.49 10.75 -9.16
C LEU A 86 -2.61 10.24 -10.30
N TYR A 87 -2.81 10.80 -11.51
CA TYR A 87 -2.00 10.43 -12.67
C TYR A 87 -0.53 10.78 -12.46
N HIS A 88 -0.26 11.97 -11.92
CA HIS A 88 1.10 12.46 -11.68
C HIS A 88 1.86 11.58 -10.68
N VAL A 89 1.26 11.32 -9.52
CA VAL A 89 1.93 10.55 -8.46
C VAL A 89 2.15 9.08 -8.82
N ILE A 90 1.31 8.49 -9.68
CA ILE A 90 1.51 7.12 -10.19
C ILE A 90 2.62 7.07 -11.27
N HIS A 91 2.59 7.98 -12.25
CA HIS A 91 3.37 7.84 -13.49
C HIS A 91 4.67 8.64 -13.54
N LYS A 92 4.73 9.75 -12.82
CA LYS A 92 5.89 10.66 -12.85
C LYS A 92 6.64 10.61 -11.54
N GLY A 93 5.92 10.46 -10.44
CA GLY A 93 6.49 10.47 -9.11
C GLY A 93 7.02 11.85 -8.75
N SER A 94 6.86 12.19 -7.48
CA SER A 94 7.37 13.38 -6.85
C SER A 94 7.72 13.01 -5.40
N GLY A 95 8.70 13.69 -4.82
CA GLY A 95 9.23 13.37 -3.49
C GLY A 95 10.07 12.08 -3.41
N ASP A 96 10.41 11.69 -2.18
CA ASP A 96 11.40 10.63 -1.87
C ASP A 96 10.90 9.20 -2.12
N ILE A 97 9.59 9.05 -2.34
CA ILE A 97 8.92 7.75 -2.41
C ILE A 97 8.92 7.19 -3.84
N GLY A 98 8.83 8.08 -4.84
CA GLY A 98 8.76 7.72 -6.26
C GLY A 98 7.47 6.98 -6.63
N GLY A 99 6.77 7.45 -7.66
CA GLY A 99 5.56 6.77 -8.16
C GLY A 99 5.80 5.34 -8.63
N CYS A 100 4.74 4.58 -8.88
CA CYS A 100 4.79 3.18 -9.32
C CYS A 100 5.81 2.96 -10.45
N VAL A 101 5.74 3.81 -11.48
CA VAL A 101 6.60 3.72 -12.66
C VAL A 101 8.08 4.00 -12.34
N SER A 102 8.37 4.79 -11.30
CA SER A 102 9.75 5.06 -10.87
C SER A 102 10.37 3.80 -10.25
N CYS A 103 9.69 3.20 -9.26
CA CYS A 103 10.13 1.96 -8.63
C CYS A 103 10.27 0.83 -9.66
N HIS A 104 9.28 0.68 -10.55
CA HIS A 104 9.30 -0.34 -11.60
C HIS A 104 10.45 -0.17 -12.60
N LYS A 105 10.88 1.06 -12.90
CA LYS A 105 12.07 1.31 -13.72
C LYS A 105 13.35 0.89 -12.99
N ALA A 106 13.44 1.18 -11.70
CA ALA A 106 14.59 0.77 -10.89
C ALA A 106 14.67 -0.77 -10.79
N GLU A 107 13.54 -1.43 -10.51
CA GLU A 107 13.44 -2.89 -10.43
C GLU A 107 13.72 -3.59 -11.76
N ALA A 108 13.41 -2.94 -12.89
CA ALA A 108 13.73 -3.48 -14.20
C ALA A 108 15.23 -3.36 -14.56
N GLY A 109 16.01 -2.52 -13.87
CA GLY A 109 17.43 -2.33 -14.13
C GLY A 109 17.70 -1.96 -15.59
N ASP A 110 18.47 -2.78 -16.31
CA ASP A 110 18.73 -2.64 -17.75
C ASP A 110 17.99 -3.64 -18.65
N ASP A 111 17.20 -4.53 -18.05
CA ASP A 111 16.42 -5.52 -18.80
C ASP A 111 15.28 -4.84 -19.58
N ARG A 112 15.36 -4.92 -20.91
CA ARG A 112 14.40 -4.29 -21.82
C ARG A 112 13.01 -4.92 -21.75
N GLU A 113 12.93 -6.23 -21.58
CA GLU A 113 11.65 -6.95 -21.47
C GLU A 113 11.01 -6.65 -20.12
N ARG A 114 11.81 -6.63 -19.04
CA ARG A 114 11.34 -6.23 -17.71
C ARG A 114 10.91 -4.77 -17.67
N LYS A 115 11.62 -3.85 -18.35
CA LYS A 115 11.20 -2.45 -18.54
C LYS A 115 9.87 -2.35 -19.27
N LYS A 116 9.68 -3.15 -20.32
CA LYS A 116 8.43 -3.19 -21.08
C LYS A 116 7.27 -3.70 -20.22
N LEU A 117 7.51 -4.76 -19.45
CA LEU A 117 6.52 -5.39 -18.59
C LEU A 117 6.10 -4.49 -17.42
N LEU A 118 7.06 -3.87 -16.73
CA LEU A 118 6.79 -3.14 -15.47
C LEU A 118 6.52 -1.64 -15.67
N ALA A 119 7.15 -1.01 -16.66
CA ALA A 119 7.08 0.45 -16.86
C ALA A 119 6.52 0.87 -18.24
N GLY A 120 6.10 -0.09 -19.06
CA GLY A 120 5.52 0.18 -20.37
C GLY A 120 4.15 0.83 -20.30
N CYS A 121 3.89 1.80 -21.17
CA CYS A 121 2.61 2.52 -21.21
C CYS A 121 1.44 1.72 -21.82
N ALA A 122 1.75 0.63 -22.52
CA ALA A 122 0.80 -0.28 -23.18
C ALA A 122 1.47 -1.63 -23.40
N ARG A 123 0.68 -2.72 -23.47
CA ARG A 123 1.19 -4.10 -23.47
C ARG A 123 2.18 -4.34 -22.33
N SER A 124 1.77 -3.95 -21.12
CA SER A 124 2.50 -4.08 -19.86
C SER A 124 1.62 -4.78 -18.84
N ALA A 125 2.18 -5.12 -17.67
CA ALA A 125 1.40 -5.72 -16.60
C ALA A 125 0.27 -4.80 -16.08
N CYS A 126 0.47 -3.47 -16.15
CA CYS A 126 -0.53 -2.49 -15.71
C CYS A 126 -1.53 -2.12 -16.81
N HIS A 127 -1.08 -2.09 -18.06
CA HIS A 127 -1.89 -1.73 -19.23
C HIS A 127 -1.71 -2.80 -20.31
N PRO A 128 -2.38 -3.95 -20.21
CA PRO A 128 -2.25 -5.06 -21.16
C PRO A 128 -2.67 -4.67 -22.59
#